data_AF-A0A1G9XGG3-F1
#
_entry.id   AF-A0A1G9XGG3-F1
#
_cell.length_a   1.000
_cell.length_b   1.000
_cell.length_c   1.000
_cell.angle_alpha   90.00
_cell.angle_beta   90.00
_cell.angle_gamma   90.00
#
_symmetry.space_group_name_H-M   'P 1'
#
loop_
_entity.id
_entity.type
_entity.pdbx_description
1 polymer ?
#
loop_
_entity_poly.entity_id
_entity_poly.type
_entity_poly.pdbx_seq_one_letter_code
_entity_poly.pdbx_strand_id
1 'polypeptide(L)'
;MNIRSSSILSISPHSKLMRRMLLLLCFISMFSYSGYSAIYYSRVATGNFATTTSWSDARTGGNSPGSLLATDIFIIQTGNNITVALAQSAASITVESGGTMTHGGNLTITCPQVTIDSGGLWNIVATRMTLTGSWTNNGSITLTSGRLTYSTGAGINNGSIVFSVTGGQLVKSSGTLTNGATGTISITGTATVTMGTGNFVNNNTSASVNFGASAITASGTAQSVGGFTTTGRFSATNASGTVTLTGNINSAGITKSGAGTLQMGTGLTHTTTGTVVLTAGVMNGGSSTINVNVTSTSAWGGTTATVFVPGTSTVNFGGVAQTLSATGTKTFYNLTFSNSGVKTNGTTTVTNIFSLEGLATSSLAPTYGAAATLRYNTATARNAGAEWLATFAATGGVIIANTGAINPNGNKVFNVNIPLTINSGATLSPAAGNTFSFGGDLINDGTWTASTGAVTITLGRVSQSIGRFSTIGLVTMSKASGTATFAANINGGAFTMSGAGILNLGTGLTHTFTGDWTNTTGTLQGNTSTLNIGGTGSVTSGTFTAGTSTVNFNGAGAQNIPAFTYYQLILSGSGAKTILTGTVVSVNTIEIQNGPTLDLAGTAVLNVTQL
;
A
#
# COMPACT_ATOMS: atom_id res chain seq x y z
N MET A 1 -93.58 42.28 -27.43
CA MET A 1 -92.14 42.16 -27.11
C MET A 1 -91.80 40.67 -27.01
N ASN A 2 -90.61 40.27 -27.48
CA ASN A 2 -90.01 38.91 -27.50
C ASN A 2 -90.26 37.99 -28.71
N ILE A 3 -89.52 38.30 -29.78
CA ILE A 3 -88.51 37.47 -30.50
C ILE A 3 -88.44 35.97 -30.14
N ARG A 4 -88.55 35.08 -31.15
CA ARG A 4 -87.44 34.20 -31.61
C ARG A 4 -87.73 33.49 -32.94
N SER A 5 -86.73 33.62 -33.82
CA SER A 5 -86.57 33.01 -35.13
C SER A 5 -86.06 31.56 -35.00
N SER A 6 -86.43 30.69 -35.94
CA SER A 6 -85.72 29.43 -36.22
C SER A 6 -85.84 29.10 -37.71
N SER A 7 -84.94 29.66 -38.51
CA SER A 7 -84.73 29.30 -39.91
C SER A 7 -83.73 28.14 -40.00
N ILE A 8 -84.18 27.00 -40.53
CA ILE A 8 -83.32 25.89 -40.95
C ILE A 8 -82.61 26.32 -42.24
N LEU A 9 -81.31 26.57 -42.15
CA LEU A 9 -80.46 27.01 -43.25
C LEU A 9 -80.07 25.78 -44.09
N SER A 10 -80.61 25.68 -45.32
CA SER A 10 -80.17 24.72 -46.34
C SER A 10 -78.76 25.08 -46.83
N ILE A 11 -77.77 24.32 -46.38
CA ILE A 11 -76.36 24.43 -46.77
C ILE A 11 -76.16 23.79 -48.16
N SER A 12 -75.75 24.59 -49.15
CA SER A 12 -75.59 24.16 -50.56
C SER A 12 -74.48 23.10 -50.73
N PRO A 13 -74.60 22.18 -51.72
CA PRO A 13 -73.67 21.08 -51.93
C PRO A 13 -72.21 21.52 -52.18
N HIS A 14 -71.96 22.72 -52.71
CA HIS A 14 -70.61 23.27 -52.89
C HIS A 14 -69.88 23.54 -51.56
N SER A 15 -70.60 23.97 -50.52
CA SER A 15 -70.01 24.23 -49.20
C SER A 15 -69.68 22.96 -48.41
N LYS A 16 -70.36 21.84 -48.71
CA LYS A 16 -70.03 20.50 -48.15
C LYS A 16 -68.76 19.93 -48.77
N LEU A 17 -68.53 20.14 -50.07
CA LEU A 17 -67.30 19.71 -50.76
C LEU A 17 -66.10 20.54 -50.28
N MET A 18 -66.28 21.85 -50.13
CA MET A 18 -65.22 22.76 -49.67
C MET A 18 -64.88 22.54 -48.18
N ARG A 19 -65.86 22.24 -47.32
CA ARG A 19 -65.60 21.78 -45.93
C ARG A 19 -64.94 20.41 -45.87
N ARG A 20 -65.29 19.46 -46.74
CA ARG A 20 -64.64 18.14 -46.80
C ARG A 20 -63.21 18.21 -47.35
N MET A 21 -62.95 19.07 -48.33
CA MET A 21 -61.59 19.36 -48.81
C MET A 21 -60.76 20.08 -47.75
N LEU A 22 -61.33 21.05 -47.02
CA LEU A 22 -60.62 21.74 -45.95
C LEU A 22 -60.39 20.82 -44.73
N LEU A 23 -61.33 19.93 -44.40
CA LEU A 23 -61.13 18.90 -43.36
C LEU A 23 -60.11 17.85 -43.78
N LEU A 24 -60.07 17.47 -45.07
CA LEU A 24 -59.08 16.53 -45.61
C LEU A 24 -57.68 17.16 -45.67
N LEU A 25 -57.58 18.44 -46.04
CA LEU A 25 -56.34 19.21 -46.02
C LEU A 25 -55.85 19.43 -44.56
N CYS A 26 -56.77 19.68 -43.63
CA CYS A 26 -56.47 19.72 -42.19
C CYS A 26 -56.12 18.34 -41.62
N PHE A 27 -56.75 17.25 -42.06
CA PHE A 27 -56.41 15.88 -41.67
C PHE A 27 -55.01 15.50 -42.17
N ILE A 28 -54.67 15.86 -43.41
CA ILE A 28 -53.35 15.64 -44.00
C ILE A 28 -52.28 16.51 -43.31
N SER A 29 -52.61 17.72 -42.85
CA SER A 29 -51.68 18.55 -42.05
C SER A 29 -51.59 18.14 -40.57
N MET A 30 -52.53 17.34 -40.06
CA MET A 30 -52.49 16.77 -38.69
C MET A 30 -51.77 15.42 -38.63
N PHE A 31 -51.58 14.75 -39.78
CA PHE A 31 -50.50 13.77 -39.93
C PHE A 31 -49.19 14.52 -40.14
N SER A 32 -48.65 15.09 -39.06
CA SER A 32 -47.20 15.20 -38.95
C SER A 32 -46.64 13.82 -39.29
N TYR A 33 -46.01 13.68 -40.46
CA TYR A 33 -45.34 12.44 -40.84
C TYR A 33 -44.27 12.20 -39.78
N SER A 34 -44.61 11.37 -38.79
CA SER A 34 -43.65 10.88 -37.82
C SER A 34 -42.62 10.13 -38.66
N GLY A 35 -41.49 10.77 -38.93
CA GLY A 35 -40.47 10.24 -39.82
C GLY A 35 -40.06 8.85 -39.37
N TYR A 36 -40.50 7.84 -40.10
CA TYR A 36 -39.99 6.49 -39.93
C TYR A 36 -38.49 6.53 -40.20
N SER A 37 -37.70 6.04 -39.24
CA SER A 37 -36.27 5.85 -39.44
C SER A 37 -36.06 4.85 -40.57
N ALA A 38 -35.52 5.29 -41.71
CA ALA A 38 -35.10 4.37 -42.76
C ALA A 38 -33.75 3.72 -42.39
N ILE A 39 -33.50 2.52 -42.89
CA ILE A 39 -32.20 1.84 -42.74
C ILE A 39 -31.49 1.88 -44.09
N TYR A 40 -30.27 2.38 -44.10
CA TYR A 40 -29.44 2.46 -45.30
C TYR A 40 -28.13 1.71 -45.16
N TYR A 41 -27.74 1.03 -46.23
CA TYR A 41 -26.52 0.24 -46.35
C TYR A 41 -25.57 0.91 -47.34
N SER A 42 -24.30 1.06 -46.97
CA SER A 42 -23.29 1.61 -47.88
C SER A 42 -23.12 0.69 -49.10
N ARG A 43 -23.06 1.24 -50.32
CA ARG A 43 -23.01 0.43 -51.56
C ARG A 43 -21.77 0.64 -52.43
N VAL A 44 -20.85 1.51 -51.99
CA VAL A 44 -19.66 1.91 -52.76
C VAL A 44 -18.38 1.62 -51.98
N ALA A 45 -17.35 1.14 -52.68
CA ALA A 45 -16.04 0.85 -52.07
C ALA A 45 -15.43 2.08 -51.38
N THR A 46 -15.61 3.27 -51.97
CA THR A 46 -15.28 4.57 -51.36
C THR A 46 -16.41 5.54 -51.61
N GLY A 47 -16.92 6.19 -50.57
CA GLY A 47 -18.05 7.11 -50.65
C GLY A 47 -17.99 8.24 -49.63
N ASN A 48 -18.97 9.13 -49.69
CA ASN A 48 -19.15 10.24 -48.74
C ASN A 48 -20.50 10.08 -48.04
N PHE A 49 -20.50 10.22 -46.71
CA PHE A 49 -21.68 10.04 -45.87
C PHE A 49 -22.86 10.92 -46.32
N ALA A 50 -22.60 12.16 -46.75
CA ALA A 50 -23.63 13.10 -47.19
C ALA A 50 -24.25 12.78 -48.56
N THR A 51 -23.67 11.85 -49.32
CA THR A 51 -24.04 11.62 -50.71
C THR A 51 -25.00 10.43 -50.81
N THR A 52 -26.22 10.67 -51.29
CA THR A 52 -27.27 9.63 -51.40
C THR A 52 -26.85 8.42 -52.22
N THR A 53 -26.02 8.58 -53.25
CA THR A 53 -25.51 7.47 -54.07
C THR A 53 -24.51 6.57 -53.34
N SER A 54 -24.01 6.98 -52.17
CA SER A 54 -23.20 6.11 -51.31
C SER A 54 -24.03 5.07 -50.57
N TRP A 55 -25.36 5.20 -50.58
CA TRP A 55 -26.29 4.44 -49.77
C TRP A 55 -27.33 3.69 -50.62
N SER A 56 -27.85 2.61 -50.05
CA SER A 56 -28.93 1.78 -50.58
C SER A 56 -29.93 1.41 -49.49
N ASP A 57 -31.22 1.32 -49.85
CA ASP A 57 -32.29 0.79 -49.00
C ASP A 57 -32.21 -0.74 -48.75
N ALA A 58 -31.33 -1.45 -49.45
CA ALA A 58 -31.14 -2.90 -49.30
C ALA A 58 -29.66 -3.29 -49.28
N ARG A 59 -29.34 -4.28 -48.43
CA ARG A 59 -27.98 -4.79 -48.22
C ARG A 59 -27.30 -5.31 -49.51
N THR A 60 -28.08 -5.78 -50.47
CA THR A 60 -27.60 -6.33 -51.76
C THR A 60 -27.55 -5.31 -52.90
N GLY A 61 -27.77 -4.01 -52.62
CA GLY A 61 -27.70 -2.93 -53.62
C GLY A 61 -29.03 -2.62 -54.30
N GLY A 62 -30.03 -2.19 -53.53
CA GLY A 62 -31.29 -1.61 -54.00
C GLY A 62 -31.19 -0.12 -54.43
N ASN A 63 -32.28 0.62 -54.24
CA ASN A 63 -32.39 2.01 -54.67
C ASN A 63 -31.58 2.94 -53.77
N SER A 64 -31.04 4.01 -54.36
CA SER A 64 -30.44 5.09 -53.57
C SER A 64 -31.53 6.00 -52.98
N PRO A 65 -31.37 6.46 -51.74
CA PRO A 65 -32.34 7.33 -51.09
C PRO A 65 -32.52 8.67 -51.81
N GLY A 66 -33.74 9.22 -51.77
CA GLY A 66 -34.01 10.57 -52.27
C GLY A 66 -33.41 11.67 -51.39
N SER A 67 -33.30 11.42 -50.08
CA SER A 67 -32.67 12.32 -49.11
C SER A 67 -32.18 11.53 -47.89
N LEU A 68 -31.27 12.13 -47.12
CA LEU A 68 -30.75 11.57 -45.86
C LEU A 68 -31.25 12.45 -44.71
N LEU A 69 -31.91 11.84 -43.72
CA LEU A 69 -32.51 12.52 -42.57
C LEU A 69 -31.76 12.19 -41.28
N ALA A 70 -31.84 13.09 -40.31
CA ALA A 70 -31.25 12.88 -38.99
C ALA A 70 -31.87 11.69 -38.22
N THR A 71 -33.06 11.24 -38.62
CA THR A 71 -33.76 10.09 -38.06
C THR A 71 -33.36 8.77 -38.67
N ASP A 72 -32.49 8.74 -39.69
CA ASP A 72 -32.15 7.50 -40.41
C ASP A 72 -31.01 6.72 -39.75
N ILE A 73 -30.97 5.41 -40.01
CA ILE A 73 -29.97 4.46 -39.54
C ILE A 73 -29.03 4.13 -40.69
N PHE A 74 -27.73 4.14 -40.43
CA PHE A 74 -26.70 3.92 -41.45
C PHE A 74 -25.81 2.74 -41.09
N ILE A 75 -25.60 1.83 -42.04
CA ILE A 75 -24.77 0.63 -41.89
C ILE A 75 -23.67 0.65 -42.96
N ILE A 76 -22.42 0.77 -42.51
CA ILE A 76 -21.23 0.71 -43.38
C ILE A 76 -20.80 -0.74 -43.49
N GLN A 77 -21.03 -1.33 -44.65
CA GLN A 77 -20.82 -2.73 -44.95
C GLN A 77 -19.34 -3.06 -45.21
N THR A 78 -19.03 -4.36 -45.15
CA THR A 78 -17.73 -4.93 -45.52
C THR A 78 -17.20 -4.41 -46.86
N GLY A 79 -15.93 -4.02 -46.89
CA GLY A 79 -15.23 -3.59 -48.12
C GLY A 79 -15.47 -2.13 -48.49
N ASN A 80 -16.36 -1.43 -47.80
CA ASN A 80 -16.70 -0.03 -48.09
C ASN A 80 -16.04 0.92 -47.10
N ASN A 81 -15.57 2.07 -47.61
CA ASN A 81 -15.03 3.17 -46.84
C ASN A 81 -15.88 4.44 -47.05
N ILE A 82 -16.65 4.81 -46.04
CA ILE A 82 -17.50 6.00 -46.07
C ILE A 82 -16.82 7.13 -45.30
N THR A 83 -16.52 8.21 -46.02
CA THR A 83 -15.91 9.41 -45.44
C THR A 83 -16.99 10.35 -44.92
N VAL A 84 -16.87 10.74 -43.65
CA VAL A 84 -17.60 11.85 -43.05
C VAL A 84 -16.80 13.12 -43.34
N ALA A 85 -17.26 13.91 -44.31
CA ALA A 85 -16.58 15.13 -44.78
C ALA A 85 -17.20 16.44 -44.24
N LEU A 86 -18.41 16.36 -43.71
CA LEU A 86 -19.17 17.47 -43.10
C LEU A 86 -19.79 16.99 -41.78
N ALA A 87 -20.30 17.89 -40.95
CA ALA A 87 -21.02 17.51 -39.74
C ALA A 87 -22.27 16.71 -40.13
N GLN A 88 -22.55 15.62 -39.41
CA GLN A 88 -23.63 14.69 -39.75
C GLN A 88 -24.56 14.45 -38.59
N SER A 89 -25.82 14.13 -38.90
CA SER A 89 -26.80 13.66 -37.92
C SER A 89 -27.41 12.34 -38.40
N ALA A 90 -27.61 11.41 -37.47
CA ALA A 90 -28.19 10.10 -37.72
C ALA A 90 -28.87 9.56 -36.46
N ALA A 91 -29.82 8.64 -36.60
CA ALA A 91 -30.41 7.93 -35.47
C ALA A 91 -29.47 6.86 -34.92
N SER A 92 -28.74 6.15 -35.80
CA SER A 92 -27.59 5.34 -35.42
C SER A 92 -26.63 5.13 -36.59
N ILE A 93 -25.37 4.83 -36.29
CA ILE A 93 -24.37 4.45 -37.27
C ILE A 93 -23.73 3.13 -36.82
N THR A 94 -23.69 2.14 -37.70
CA THR A 94 -22.99 0.87 -37.48
C THR A 94 -21.90 0.68 -38.53
N VAL A 95 -20.69 0.34 -38.10
CA VAL A 95 -19.58 -0.07 -38.99
C VAL A 95 -19.37 -1.56 -38.82
N GLU A 96 -19.73 -2.32 -39.84
CA GLU A 96 -19.64 -3.78 -39.81
C GLU A 96 -18.21 -4.27 -39.95
N SER A 97 -18.02 -5.58 -39.75
CA SER A 97 -16.74 -6.24 -40.01
C SER A 97 -16.22 -5.94 -41.41
N GLY A 98 -15.00 -5.43 -41.51
CA GLY A 98 -14.37 -5.03 -42.78
C GLY A 98 -14.92 -3.73 -43.40
N GLY A 99 -15.90 -3.08 -42.78
CA GLY A 99 -16.33 -1.72 -43.14
C GLY A 99 -15.42 -0.66 -42.51
N THR A 100 -15.33 0.51 -43.14
CA THR A 100 -14.55 1.64 -42.63
C THR A 100 -15.35 2.94 -42.62
N MET A 101 -15.37 3.61 -41.47
CA MET A 101 -15.81 5.01 -41.37
C MET A 101 -14.59 5.92 -41.21
N THR A 102 -14.35 6.80 -42.18
CA THR A 102 -13.20 7.73 -42.17
C THR A 102 -13.66 9.15 -41.88
N HIS A 103 -12.93 9.90 -41.04
CA HIS A 103 -13.18 11.33 -40.81
C HIS A 103 -12.09 12.19 -41.45
N GLY A 104 -12.51 13.12 -42.32
CA GLY A 104 -11.63 14.00 -43.09
C GLY A 104 -11.45 15.43 -42.56
N GLY A 105 -12.06 15.81 -41.43
CA GLY A 105 -12.01 17.19 -40.92
C GLY A 105 -12.42 17.37 -39.45
N ASN A 106 -12.61 18.63 -39.04
CA ASN A 106 -13.15 19.02 -37.73
C ASN A 106 -14.67 18.93 -37.71
N LEU A 107 -15.20 17.76 -37.37
CA LEU A 107 -16.60 17.43 -37.60
C LEU A 107 -17.28 16.95 -36.32
N THR A 108 -18.58 17.25 -36.22
CA THR A 108 -19.45 16.73 -35.16
C THR A 108 -20.38 15.69 -35.78
N ILE A 109 -20.45 14.51 -35.18
CA ILE A 109 -21.51 13.54 -35.44
C ILE A 109 -22.53 13.68 -34.31
N THR A 110 -23.73 14.10 -34.67
CA THR A 110 -24.88 14.11 -33.78
C THR A 110 -25.64 12.80 -33.96
N CYS A 111 -25.25 11.81 -33.18
CA CYS A 111 -25.82 10.47 -33.26
C CYS A 111 -25.99 9.91 -31.84
N PRO A 112 -27.18 9.41 -31.45
CA PRO A 112 -27.41 8.77 -30.16
C PRO A 112 -26.47 7.59 -29.89
N GLN A 113 -26.14 6.79 -30.92
CA GLN A 113 -25.31 5.60 -30.79
C GLN A 113 -24.47 5.34 -32.06
N VAL A 114 -23.16 5.19 -31.89
CA VAL A 114 -22.25 4.68 -32.92
C VAL A 114 -21.71 3.31 -32.48
N THR A 115 -21.85 2.29 -33.33
CA THR A 115 -21.35 0.94 -33.05
C THR A 115 -20.31 0.54 -34.09
N ILE A 116 -19.13 0.11 -33.64
CA ILE A 116 -18.10 -0.50 -34.48
C ILE A 116 -18.05 -1.98 -34.14
N ASP A 117 -18.45 -2.83 -35.08
CA ASP A 117 -18.44 -4.27 -34.87
C ASP A 117 -17.03 -4.84 -34.90
N SER A 118 -16.89 -6.09 -34.46
CA SER A 118 -15.60 -6.78 -34.53
C SER A 118 -15.09 -6.85 -35.98
N GLY A 119 -13.87 -6.35 -36.20
CA GLY A 119 -13.27 -6.19 -37.53
C GLY A 119 -13.69 -4.93 -38.29
N GLY A 120 -14.61 -4.12 -37.78
CA GLY A 120 -14.90 -2.79 -38.31
C GLY A 120 -13.84 -1.76 -37.93
N LEU A 121 -13.66 -0.74 -38.76
CA LEU A 121 -12.67 0.33 -38.55
C LEU A 121 -13.33 1.71 -38.50
N TRP A 122 -13.04 2.44 -37.42
CA TRP A 122 -13.29 3.87 -37.35
C TRP A 122 -11.97 4.64 -37.40
N ASN A 123 -11.69 5.25 -38.54
CA ASN A 123 -10.46 5.97 -38.79
C ASN A 123 -10.64 7.49 -38.66
N ILE A 124 -9.97 8.11 -37.70
CA ILE A 124 -10.04 9.55 -37.41
C ILE A 124 -8.73 10.21 -37.81
N VAL A 125 -8.75 10.94 -38.94
CA VAL A 125 -7.53 11.43 -39.60
C VAL A 125 -7.26 12.93 -39.39
N ALA A 126 -8.25 13.73 -38.91
CA ALA A 126 -8.16 15.19 -38.75
C ALA A 126 -8.59 15.72 -37.34
N THR A 127 -8.36 17.01 -37.06
CA THR A 127 -8.02 17.54 -35.72
C THR A 127 -9.07 17.43 -34.60
N ARG A 128 -10.37 17.23 -34.86
CA ARG A 128 -11.42 17.08 -33.82
C ARG A 128 -12.64 16.30 -34.32
N MET A 129 -12.96 15.20 -33.67
CA MET A 129 -14.24 14.51 -33.78
C MET A 129 -15.01 14.70 -32.47
N THR A 130 -16.22 15.27 -32.55
CA THR A 130 -17.11 15.42 -31.40
C THR A 130 -18.32 14.49 -31.56
N LEU A 131 -18.55 13.62 -30.58
CA LEU A 131 -19.77 12.81 -30.47
C LEU A 131 -20.66 13.35 -29.36
N THR A 132 -21.95 13.53 -29.65
CA THR A 132 -22.93 13.96 -28.64
C THR A 132 -23.57 12.76 -27.92
N GLY A 133 -23.77 11.63 -28.60
CA GLY A 133 -24.30 10.39 -28.01
C GLY A 133 -23.24 9.37 -27.58
N SER A 134 -23.69 8.15 -27.35
CA SER A 134 -22.90 7.02 -26.88
C SER A 134 -22.19 6.30 -28.04
N TRP A 135 -21.18 5.50 -27.71
CA TRP A 135 -20.50 4.65 -28.68
C TRP A 135 -20.05 3.32 -28.09
N THR A 136 -19.98 2.31 -28.95
CA THR A 136 -19.50 0.97 -28.62
C THR A 136 -18.48 0.53 -29.67
N ASN A 137 -17.27 0.25 -29.23
CA ASN A 137 -16.19 -0.27 -30.08
C ASN A 137 -15.92 -1.73 -29.76
N ASN A 138 -16.29 -2.63 -30.66
CA ASN A 138 -15.87 -4.04 -30.66
C ASN A 138 -14.78 -4.30 -31.73
N GLY A 139 -14.48 -3.31 -32.57
CA GLY A 139 -13.48 -3.35 -33.64
C GLY A 139 -12.25 -2.50 -33.34
N SER A 140 -11.89 -1.60 -34.25
CA SER A 140 -10.74 -0.71 -34.11
C SER A 140 -11.13 0.76 -34.30
N ILE A 141 -10.62 1.62 -33.43
CA ILE A 141 -10.60 3.07 -33.59
C ILE A 141 -9.15 3.51 -33.74
N THR A 142 -8.82 4.23 -34.81
CA THR A 142 -7.47 4.75 -35.05
C THR A 142 -7.49 6.27 -35.13
N LEU A 143 -6.49 6.92 -34.52
CA LEU A 143 -6.33 8.37 -34.52
C LEU A 143 -4.92 8.74 -34.98
N THR A 144 -4.82 9.43 -36.12
CA THR A 144 -3.53 9.78 -36.75
C THR A 144 -3.18 11.27 -36.66
N SER A 145 -4.12 12.17 -36.33
CA SER A 145 -3.83 13.57 -35.94
C SER A 145 -4.99 14.22 -35.17
N GLY A 146 -5.98 13.41 -34.79
CA GLY A 146 -7.28 13.87 -34.32
C GLY A 146 -7.45 13.86 -32.81
N ARG A 147 -8.53 14.52 -32.38
CA ARG A 147 -9.02 14.50 -31.01
C ARG A 147 -10.34 13.76 -30.97
N LEU A 148 -10.45 12.72 -30.15
CA LEU A 148 -11.76 12.16 -29.78
C LEU A 148 -12.29 12.96 -28.59
N THR A 149 -13.39 13.66 -28.80
CA THR A 149 -14.16 14.31 -27.73
C THR A 149 -15.57 13.75 -27.73
N TYR A 150 -16.05 13.36 -26.57
CA TYR A 150 -17.46 13.03 -26.41
C TYR A 150 -17.99 13.79 -25.20
N SER A 151 -19.15 14.41 -25.40
CA SER A 151 -19.63 15.44 -24.50
C SER A 151 -20.57 14.91 -23.43
N THR A 152 -21.40 13.89 -23.70
CA THR A 152 -22.44 13.42 -22.76
C THR A 152 -22.72 11.91 -22.79
N GLY A 153 -22.51 11.20 -23.91
CA GLY A 153 -22.78 9.76 -24.00
C GLY A 153 -21.74 8.86 -23.33
N ALA A 154 -22.10 7.58 -23.14
CA ALA A 154 -21.19 6.56 -22.64
C ALA A 154 -20.33 5.99 -23.77
N GLY A 155 -19.04 5.81 -23.53
CA GLY A 155 -18.12 5.12 -24.44
C GLY A 155 -17.79 3.74 -23.89
N ILE A 156 -17.97 2.69 -24.68
CA ILE A 156 -17.58 1.32 -24.34
C ILE A 156 -16.54 0.86 -25.35
N ASN A 157 -15.36 0.50 -24.87
CA ASN A 157 -14.29 -0.07 -25.67
C ASN A 157 -14.05 -1.53 -25.29
N ASN A 158 -14.47 -2.46 -26.15
CA ASN A 158 -14.15 -3.88 -26.09
C ASN A 158 -13.12 -4.29 -27.14
N GLY A 159 -12.84 -3.41 -28.11
CA GLY A 159 -11.83 -3.58 -29.16
C GLY A 159 -10.56 -2.76 -28.88
N SER A 160 -9.96 -2.21 -29.93
CA SER A 160 -8.72 -1.43 -29.84
C SER A 160 -8.96 0.06 -30.12
N ILE A 161 -8.30 0.93 -29.36
CA ILE A 161 -8.17 2.36 -29.66
C ILE A 161 -6.68 2.70 -29.74
N VAL A 162 -6.23 3.18 -30.89
CA VAL A 162 -4.81 3.49 -31.13
C VAL A 162 -4.64 4.93 -31.57
N PHE A 163 -3.75 5.64 -30.90
CA PHE A 163 -3.30 6.99 -31.25
C PHE A 163 -1.87 6.91 -31.78
N SER A 164 -1.70 7.16 -33.07
CA SER A 164 -0.46 6.86 -33.80
C SER A 164 0.51 8.04 -33.94
N VAL A 165 0.15 9.26 -33.50
CA VAL A 165 1.03 10.46 -33.64
C VAL A 165 1.09 11.36 -32.41
N THR A 166 2.10 12.21 -32.40
CA THR A 166 2.28 13.37 -31.51
C THR A 166 1.18 14.42 -31.71
N GLY A 167 0.53 14.85 -30.62
CA GLY A 167 -0.44 15.96 -30.63
C GLY A 167 -1.92 15.53 -30.59
N GLY A 168 -2.21 14.23 -30.59
CA GLY A 168 -3.55 13.73 -30.32
C GLY A 168 -4.05 14.17 -28.93
N GLN A 169 -5.36 14.35 -28.79
CA GLN A 169 -5.96 14.58 -27.47
C GLN A 169 -7.10 13.59 -27.26
N LEU A 170 -7.11 12.92 -26.12
CA LEU A 170 -8.31 12.27 -25.60
C LEU A 170 -8.88 13.23 -24.56
N VAL A 171 -9.88 14.02 -24.97
CA VAL A 171 -10.55 14.97 -24.07
C VAL A 171 -11.91 14.43 -23.75
N LYS A 172 -12.06 14.00 -22.51
CA LYS A 172 -13.35 13.64 -21.95
C LYS A 172 -13.97 14.87 -21.30
N SER A 173 -15.05 15.41 -21.85
CA SER A 173 -15.78 16.52 -21.23
C SER A 173 -16.82 16.05 -20.22
N SER A 174 -17.62 15.01 -20.51
CA SER A 174 -18.49 14.31 -19.53
C SER A 174 -18.82 12.83 -19.95
N GLY A 175 -19.81 12.15 -19.34
CA GLY A 175 -20.19 10.72 -19.62
C GLY A 175 -19.33 9.67 -18.91
N THR A 176 -19.42 8.37 -19.20
CA THR A 176 -18.48 7.33 -18.68
C THR A 176 -17.72 6.69 -19.84
N LEU A 177 -16.38 6.56 -19.77
CA LEU A 177 -15.62 5.69 -20.67
C LEU A 177 -15.25 4.41 -19.95
N THR A 178 -15.70 3.29 -20.49
CA THR A 178 -15.38 1.95 -20.01
C THR A 178 -14.47 1.27 -21.02
N ASN A 179 -13.23 1.02 -20.63
CA ASN A 179 -12.41 0.00 -21.26
C ASN A 179 -12.86 -1.37 -20.70
N GLY A 180 -13.54 -2.15 -21.53
CA GLY A 180 -14.04 -3.47 -21.20
C GLY A 180 -12.92 -4.49 -20.99
N ALA A 181 -13.28 -5.71 -20.59
CA ALA A 181 -12.32 -6.75 -20.22
C ALA A 181 -11.34 -7.14 -21.34
N THR A 182 -11.71 -6.95 -22.61
CA THR A 182 -10.89 -7.20 -23.80
C THR A 182 -10.33 -5.93 -24.44
N GLY A 183 -10.79 -4.76 -23.98
CA GLY A 183 -10.47 -3.49 -24.60
C GLY A 183 -9.01 -3.09 -24.39
N THR A 184 -8.43 -2.41 -25.39
CA THR A 184 -7.13 -1.75 -25.29
C THR A 184 -7.19 -0.29 -25.72
N ILE A 185 -6.39 0.55 -25.08
CA ILE A 185 -6.15 1.95 -25.45
C ILE A 185 -4.65 2.16 -25.47
N SER A 186 -4.09 2.55 -26.61
CA SER A 186 -2.65 2.73 -26.77
C SER A 186 -2.32 4.05 -27.46
N ILE A 187 -1.35 4.78 -26.91
CA ILE A 187 -0.76 5.97 -27.52
C ILE A 187 0.71 5.69 -27.76
N THR A 188 1.13 5.69 -29.04
CA THR A 188 2.53 5.43 -29.41
C THR A 188 3.38 6.71 -29.47
N GLY A 189 2.74 7.88 -29.61
CA GLY A 189 3.38 9.19 -29.55
C GLY A 189 3.20 9.90 -28.20
N THR A 190 3.12 11.24 -28.24
CA THR A 190 2.71 12.07 -27.09
C THR A 190 1.32 12.66 -27.33
N ALA A 191 0.47 12.62 -26.32
CA ALA A 191 -0.84 13.23 -26.31
C ALA A 191 -1.06 14.06 -25.04
N THR A 192 -2.07 14.92 -25.06
CA THR A 192 -2.66 15.46 -23.82
C THR A 192 -3.90 14.65 -23.51
N VAL A 193 -3.91 13.96 -22.36
CA VAL A 193 -5.06 13.19 -21.91
C VAL A 193 -5.69 13.92 -20.74
N THR A 194 -6.92 14.41 -20.94
CA THR A 194 -7.67 15.11 -19.90
C THR A 194 -8.90 14.29 -19.54
N MET A 195 -8.92 13.80 -18.31
CA MET A 195 -10.08 13.17 -17.69
C MET A 195 -10.91 14.26 -17.01
N GLY A 196 -11.97 14.72 -17.68
CA GLY A 196 -12.96 15.65 -17.12
C GLY A 196 -13.87 14.99 -16.08
N THR A 197 -15.10 15.46 -15.95
CA THR A 197 -16.00 15.14 -14.81
C THR A 197 -16.58 13.72 -14.78
N GLY A 198 -16.44 12.95 -15.85
CA GLY A 198 -17.04 11.62 -15.94
C GLY A 198 -16.08 10.49 -15.55
N ASN A 199 -16.63 9.32 -15.22
CA ASN A 199 -15.82 8.16 -14.83
C ASN A 199 -14.98 7.63 -16.01
N PHE A 200 -13.73 7.27 -15.70
CA PHE A 200 -12.91 6.39 -16.53
C PHE A 200 -12.85 5.04 -15.82
N VAL A 201 -13.39 4.01 -16.45
CA VAL A 201 -13.43 2.65 -15.93
C VAL A 201 -12.51 1.81 -16.78
N ASN A 202 -11.60 1.07 -16.16
CA ASN A 202 -10.81 0.05 -16.83
C ASN A 202 -11.07 -1.30 -16.15
N ASN A 203 -11.86 -2.14 -16.82
CA ASN A 203 -12.21 -3.49 -16.37
C ASN A 203 -11.20 -4.55 -16.85
N ASN A 204 -10.05 -4.11 -17.33
CA ASN A 204 -8.90 -4.93 -17.70
C ASN A 204 -7.69 -4.49 -16.85
N THR A 205 -6.51 -5.05 -17.12
CA THR A 205 -5.26 -4.67 -16.47
C THR A 205 -4.87 -3.23 -16.79
N SER A 206 -4.10 -2.57 -15.92
CA SER A 206 -3.60 -1.21 -16.20
C SER A 206 -2.77 -1.14 -17.48
N ALA A 207 -2.07 -2.21 -17.86
CA ALA A 207 -1.26 -2.26 -19.08
C ALA A 207 -2.10 -2.25 -20.37
N SER A 208 -3.38 -2.63 -20.31
CA SER A 208 -4.30 -2.52 -21.46
C SER A 208 -4.59 -1.07 -21.86
N VAL A 209 -4.34 -0.12 -20.95
CA VAL A 209 -4.46 1.32 -21.19
C VAL A 209 -3.07 1.93 -21.03
N ASN A 210 -2.35 2.06 -22.14
CA ASN A 210 -1.02 2.64 -22.19
C ASN A 210 -1.06 3.99 -22.90
N PHE A 211 -0.94 5.07 -22.12
CA PHE A 211 -0.93 6.43 -22.67
C PHE A 211 0.45 6.89 -23.16
N GLY A 212 1.45 6.01 -23.24
CA GLY A 212 2.80 6.35 -23.72
C GLY A 212 3.40 7.49 -22.91
N ALA A 213 4.11 8.42 -23.56
CA ALA A 213 4.76 9.58 -22.93
C ALA A 213 3.81 10.74 -22.60
N SER A 214 2.49 10.53 -22.71
CA SER A 214 1.48 11.57 -22.53
C SER A 214 1.35 12.02 -21.07
N ALA A 215 1.20 13.33 -20.86
CA ALA A 215 0.77 13.84 -19.55
C ALA A 215 -0.73 13.59 -19.38
N ILE A 216 -1.12 13.15 -18.18
CA ILE A 216 -2.50 12.80 -17.83
C ILE A 216 -2.99 13.79 -16.78
N THR A 217 -4.10 14.47 -17.04
CA THR A 217 -4.72 15.42 -16.10
C THR A 217 -6.12 14.95 -15.72
N ALA A 218 -6.38 14.80 -14.42
CA ALA A 218 -7.70 14.58 -13.85
C ALA A 218 -8.18 15.89 -13.20
N SER A 219 -9.12 16.58 -13.86
CA SER A 219 -9.57 17.92 -13.47
C SER A 219 -11.05 17.99 -13.07
N GLY A 220 -11.81 16.89 -13.18
CA GLY A 220 -13.22 16.83 -12.81
C GLY A 220 -13.46 16.90 -11.30
N THR A 221 -14.71 17.12 -10.89
CA THR A 221 -15.07 17.27 -9.47
C THR A 221 -15.08 15.91 -8.75
N ALA A 222 -16.09 15.09 -8.99
CA ALA A 222 -16.20 13.73 -8.46
C ALA A 222 -16.17 12.73 -9.61
N GLN A 223 -15.15 11.87 -9.64
CA GLN A 223 -14.98 10.87 -10.69
C GLN A 223 -14.19 9.67 -10.18
N SER A 224 -14.42 8.52 -10.79
CA SER A 224 -13.55 7.35 -10.66
C SER A 224 -12.59 7.25 -11.85
N VAL A 225 -11.36 6.82 -11.59
CA VAL A 225 -10.31 6.66 -12.60
C VAL A 225 -9.72 5.26 -12.49
N GLY A 226 -9.93 4.44 -13.52
CA GLY A 226 -9.38 3.09 -13.67
C GLY A 226 -7.88 3.09 -13.89
N GLY A 227 -7.28 1.90 -13.79
CA GLY A 227 -5.83 1.71 -13.92
C GLY A 227 -5.31 2.05 -15.31
N PHE A 228 -4.09 2.58 -15.40
CA PHE A 228 -3.38 2.83 -16.67
C PHE A 228 -1.87 2.89 -16.47
N THR A 229 -1.11 2.82 -17.57
CA THR A 229 0.33 3.09 -17.61
C THR A 229 0.63 4.33 -18.46
N THR A 230 1.67 5.05 -18.08
CA THR A 230 2.22 6.19 -18.82
C THR A 230 3.66 6.44 -18.40
N THR A 231 4.50 6.91 -19.32
CA THR A 231 5.82 7.48 -19.02
C THR A 231 5.77 9.01 -18.91
N GLY A 232 4.57 9.61 -18.97
CA GLY A 232 4.31 10.98 -18.60
C GLY A 232 3.82 11.12 -17.15
N ARG A 233 3.55 12.35 -16.74
CA ARG A 233 3.09 12.66 -15.38
C ARG A 233 1.58 12.51 -15.25
N PHE A 234 1.12 11.93 -14.14
CA PHE A 234 -0.28 12.00 -13.71
C PHE A 234 -0.50 13.20 -12.78
N SER A 235 -1.46 14.06 -13.10
CA SER A 235 -1.78 15.26 -12.33
C SER A 235 -3.27 15.29 -11.98
N ALA A 236 -3.58 15.25 -10.68
CA ALA A 236 -4.91 15.59 -10.20
C ALA A 236 -4.95 17.09 -9.90
N THR A 237 -5.80 17.82 -10.62
CA THR A 237 -5.92 19.29 -10.57
C THR A 237 -7.31 19.73 -10.16
N ASN A 238 -8.16 18.80 -9.71
CA ASN A 238 -9.55 19.05 -9.36
C ASN A 238 -9.68 20.17 -8.32
N ALA A 239 -10.49 21.17 -8.64
CA ALA A 239 -10.74 22.32 -7.77
C ALA A 239 -11.64 21.97 -6.58
N SER A 240 -12.46 20.93 -6.69
CA SER A 240 -13.36 20.43 -5.65
C SER A 240 -13.64 18.94 -5.87
N GLY A 241 -14.43 18.33 -4.99
CA GLY A 241 -14.82 16.91 -5.08
C GLY A 241 -13.65 15.94 -4.90
N THR A 242 -13.87 14.68 -5.28
CA THR A 242 -12.92 13.58 -5.11
C THR A 242 -12.68 12.82 -6.41
N VAL A 243 -11.43 12.80 -6.86
CA VAL A 243 -10.95 11.87 -7.90
C VAL A 243 -10.55 10.57 -7.19
N THR A 244 -11.26 9.48 -7.44
CA THR A 244 -11.00 8.17 -6.81
C THR A 244 -10.31 7.22 -7.77
N LEU A 245 -9.11 6.77 -7.43
CA LEU A 245 -8.43 5.74 -8.20
C LEU A 245 -9.05 4.37 -7.89
N THR A 246 -9.36 3.63 -8.94
CA THR A 246 -9.98 2.29 -8.89
C THR A 246 -9.10 1.21 -9.51
N GLY A 247 -7.93 1.58 -10.04
CA GLY A 247 -6.92 0.66 -10.51
C GLY A 247 -5.50 1.24 -10.39
N ASN A 248 -4.50 0.37 -10.58
CA ASN A 248 -3.09 0.73 -10.42
C ASN A 248 -2.68 1.77 -11.46
N ILE A 249 -1.94 2.79 -11.02
CA ILE A 249 -1.38 3.84 -11.88
C ILE A 249 0.13 3.68 -11.91
N ASN A 250 0.69 3.52 -13.10
CA ASN A 250 2.13 3.54 -13.32
C ASN A 250 2.47 4.79 -14.14
N SER A 251 3.16 5.76 -13.56
CA SER A 251 3.45 7.06 -14.19
C SER A 251 4.90 7.50 -14.01
N ALA A 252 5.33 8.54 -14.75
CA ALA A 252 6.60 9.24 -14.49
C ALA A 252 6.38 10.51 -13.63
N GLY A 253 5.69 10.34 -12.51
CA GLY A 253 5.40 11.41 -11.57
C GLY A 253 3.93 11.46 -11.22
N ILE A 254 3.65 11.96 -10.00
CA ILE A 254 2.30 12.26 -9.53
C ILE A 254 2.30 13.70 -9.03
N THR A 255 1.34 14.49 -9.46
CA THR A 255 1.09 15.83 -8.93
C THR A 255 -0.31 15.92 -8.36
N LYS A 256 -0.40 16.44 -7.13
CA LYS A 256 -1.66 16.91 -6.58
C LYS A 256 -1.62 18.44 -6.48
N SER A 257 -2.43 19.08 -7.32
CA SER A 257 -2.72 20.51 -7.32
C SER A 257 -4.24 20.74 -7.32
N GLY A 258 -4.72 21.96 -7.10
CA GLY A 258 -6.15 22.24 -6.89
C GLY A 258 -6.65 21.91 -5.48
N ALA A 259 -7.81 22.45 -5.08
CA ALA A 259 -8.29 22.36 -3.70
C ALA A 259 -9.05 21.06 -3.36
N GLY A 260 -9.41 20.24 -4.36
CA GLY A 260 -10.14 18.99 -4.15
C GLY A 260 -9.28 17.84 -3.60
N THR A 261 -9.89 16.64 -3.56
CA THR A 261 -9.26 15.42 -3.07
C THR A 261 -8.86 14.48 -4.21
N LEU A 262 -7.70 13.86 -4.09
CA LEU A 262 -7.30 12.68 -4.85
C LEU A 262 -7.22 11.50 -3.88
N GLN A 263 -8.10 10.50 -4.06
CA GLN A 263 -8.14 9.28 -3.26
C GLN A 263 -7.36 8.18 -3.99
N MET A 264 -6.27 7.70 -3.38
CA MET A 264 -5.40 6.63 -3.91
C MET A 264 -6.06 5.24 -3.90
N GLY A 265 -7.34 5.13 -3.56
CA GLY A 265 -8.09 3.88 -3.57
C GLY A 265 -7.80 2.96 -2.37
N THR A 266 -8.17 1.69 -2.52
CA THR A 266 -8.08 0.66 -1.48
C THR A 266 -7.34 -0.57 -2.00
N GLY A 267 -6.23 -0.93 -1.36
CA GLY A 267 -5.44 -2.12 -1.74
C GLY A 267 -4.82 -2.06 -3.14
N LEU A 268 -4.65 -0.86 -3.71
CA LEU A 268 -3.99 -0.68 -5.01
C LEU A 268 -2.48 -0.54 -4.84
N THR A 269 -1.74 -0.76 -5.92
CA THR A 269 -0.28 -0.53 -5.98
C THR A 269 0.03 0.45 -7.09
N HIS A 270 0.30 1.70 -6.72
CA HIS A 270 0.74 2.75 -7.64
C HIS A 270 2.27 2.77 -7.72
N THR A 271 2.80 3.06 -8.90
CA THR A 271 4.23 3.20 -9.11
C THR A 271 4.51 4.50 -9.85
N THR A 272 5.44 5.29 -9.34
CA THR A 272 5.98 6.45 -10.05
C THR A 272 7.47 6.33 -10.25
N THR A 273 7.94 6.53 -11.48
CA THR A 273 9.37 6.68 -11.81
C THR A 273 9.83 8.14 -11.77
N GLY A 274 8.90 9.07 -11.57
CA GLY A 274 9.16 10.48 -11.31
C GLY A 274 8.82 10.90 -9.88
N THR A 275 8.92 12.20 -9.61
CA THR A 275 8.65 12.77 -8.28
C THR A 275 7.16 12.82 -7.95
N VAL A 276 6.85 12.78 -6.65
CA VAL A 276 5.54 13.16 -6.11
C VAL A 276 5.59 14.63 -5.71
N VAL A 277 4.65 15.44 -6.20
CA VAL A 277 4.60 16.88 -5.96
C VAL A 277 3.25 17.28 -5.36
N LEU A 278 3.27 17.85 -4.16
CA LEU A 278 2.10 18.19 -3.36
C LEU A 278 1.97 19.72 -3.16
N THR A 279 1.02 20.35 -3.84
CA THR A 279 0.89 21.83 -3.78
C THR A 279 -0.40 22.31 -3.16
N ALA A 280 -1.53 21.62 -3.33
CA ALA A 280 -2.82 22.04 -2.78
C ALA A 280 -3.82 20.88 -2.62
N GLY A 281 -4.83 21.08 -1.77
CA GLY A 281 -5.92 20.14 -1.53
C GLY A 281 -5.49 18.93 -0.72
N VAL A 282 -6.09 17.76 -1.00
CA VAL A 282 -5.80 16.52 -0.28
C VAL A 282 -5.40 15.40 -1.25
N MET A 283 -4.29 14.72 -0.98
CA MET A 283 -3.97 13.39 -1.50
C MET A 283 -4.18 12.40 -0.36
N ASN A 284 -5.26 11.63 -0.40
CA ASN A 284 -5.56 10.62 0.60
C ASN A 284 -4.98 9.27 0.14
N GLY A 285 -4.04 8.72 0.93
CA GLY A 285 -3.37 7.45 0.65
C GLY A 285 -4.29 6.22 0.66
N GLY A 286 -5.46 6.31 1.31
CA GLY A 286 -6.37 5.17 1.46
C GLY A 286 -5.67 3.99 2.15
N SER A 287 -5.76 2.81 1.56
CA SER A 287 -4.99 1.62 2.00
C SER A 287 -4.00 1.12 0.95
N SER A 288 -3.69 1.95 -0.05
CA SER A 288 -2.87 1.58 -1.19
C SER A 288 -1.37 1.67 -0.90
N THR A 289 -0.56 1.02 -1.74
CA THR A 289 0.89 1.18 -1.78
C THR A 289 1.27 2.20 -2.85
N ILE A 290 2.14 3.16 -2.52
CA ILE A 290 2.68 4.17 -3.43
C ILE A 290 4.20 3.98 -3.51
N ASN A 291 4.67 3.41 -4.61
CA ASN A 291 6.10 3.22 -4.87
C ASN A 291 6.68 4.46 -5.58
N VAL A 292 7.64 5.12 -4.95
CA VAL A 292 8.36 6.28 -5.47
C VAL A 292 9.76 5.84 -5.87
N ASN A 293 9.92 5.50 -7.15
CA ASN A 293 11.10 4.84 -7.73
C ASN A 293 11.94 5.80 -8.58
N VAL A 294 12.15 7.02 -8.07
CA VAL A 294 13.00 8.05 -8.69
C VAL A 294 14.21 8.32 -7.81
N THR A 295 15.40 8.49 -8.40
CA THR A 295 16.55 9.09 -7.70
C THR A 295 16.42 10.61 -7.82
N SER A 296 16.19 11.31 -6.71
CA SER A 296 15.86 12.74 -6.75
C SER A 296 16.01 13.44 -5.41
N THR A 297 16.48 14.69 -5.44
CA THR A 297 16.48 15.63 -4.30
C THR A 297 15.10 16.21 -3.96
N SER A 298 14.06 15.81 -4.70
CA SER A 298 12.67 16.20 -4.48
C SER A 298 11.70 15.05 -4.76
N ALA A 299 12.10 13.81 -4.42
CA ALA A 299 11.29 12.62 -4.62
C ALA A 299 9.88 12.74 -4.02
N TRP A 300 9.79 13.40 -2.85
CA TRP A 300 8.52 13.82 -2.22
C TRP A 300 8.57 15.32 -1.94
N GLY A 301 8.19 16.10 -2.95
CA GLY A 301 8.30 17.57 -2.93
C GLY A 301 6.95 18.27 -2.85
N GLY A 302 7.00 19.59 -2.81
CA GLY A 302 5.81 20.44 -2.77
C GLY A 302 5.88 21.53 -1.70
N THR A 303 4.96 22.48 -1.78
CA THR A 303 4.93 23.65 -0.88
C THR A 303 4.27 23.36 0.47
N THR A 304 3.49 22.27 0.57
CA THR A 304 2.74 21.95 1.79
C THR A 304 2.63 20.43 1.99
N ALA A 305 3.35 19.87 2.97
CA ALA A 305 3.34 18.43 3.23
C ALA A 305 1.99 17.89 3.76
N THR A 306 1.16 18.74 4.39
CA THR A 306 -0.16 18.36 4.92
C THR A 306 -1.19 18.04 3.84
N VAL A 307 -0.88 18.30 2.57
CA VAL A 307 -1.68 17.83 1.43
C VAL A 307 -1.79 16.30 1.47
N PHE A 308 -0.79 15.57 1.95
CA PHE A 308 -0.89 14.13 2.08
C PHE A 308 -1.55 13.71 3.40
N VAL A 309 -2.65 12.97 3.29
CA VAL A 309 -3.33 12.32 4.41
C VAL A 309 -3.12 10.81 4.24
N PRO A 310 -2.37 10.14 5.13
CA PRO A 310 -1.85 8.81 4.82
C PRO A 310 -2.91 7.69 4.83
N GLY A 311 -4.04 7.83 5.53
CA GLY A 311 -4.95 6.69 5.75
C GLY A 311 -4.20 5.52 6.41
N THR A 312 -4.37 4.31 5.88
CA THR A 312 -3.57 3.12 6.24
C THR A 312 -2.56 2.74 5.14
N SER A 313 -2.21 3.69 4.27
CA SER A 313 -1.36 3.43 3.10
C SER A 313 0.08 3.08 3.45
N THR A 314 0.79 2.55 2.45
CA THR A 314 2.23 2.36 2.46
C THR A 314 2.89 3.23 1.41
N VAL A 315 3.81 4.10 1.82
CA VAL A 315 4.68 4.82 0.88
C VAL A 315 6.06 4.16 0.90
N ASN A 316 6.52 3.71 -0.26
CA ASN A 316 7.81 3.08 -0.45
C ASN A 316 8.73 3.96 -1.29
N PHE A 317 9.86 4.40 -0.72
CA PHE A 317 10.91 5.11 -1.42
C PHE A 317 11.97 4.11 -1.90
N GLY A 318 11.82 3.65 -3.15
CA GLY A 318 12.63 2.59 -3.77
C GLY A 318 13.70 3.07 -4.76
N GLY A 319 13.89 4.38 -4.93
CA GLY A 319 15.01 4.94 -5.71
C GLY A 319 16.37 4.66 -5.06
N VAL A 320 17.45 5.30 -5.53
CA VAL A 320 18.77 5.23 -4.84
C VAL A 320 18.84 6.35 -3.81
N ALA A 321 19.42 7.51 -4.13
CA ALA A 321 19.38 8.67 -3.27
C ALA A 321 18.04 9.42 -3.43
N GLN A 322 17.35 9.68 -2.32
CA GLN A 322 16.04 10.35 -2.34
C GLN A 322 15.92 11.35 -1.21
N THR A 323 15.38 12.54 -1.50
CA THR A 323 15.05 13.54 -0.48
C THR A 323 13.55 13.79 -0.43
N LEU A 324 13.03 13.80 0.79
CA LEU A 324 11.65 14.14 1.11
C LEU A 324 11.57 15.64 1.42
N SER A 325 11.57 16.46 0.36
CA SER A 325 11.75 17.92 0.44
C SER A 325 10.48 18.74 0.65
N ALA A 326 9.29 18.12 0.71
CA ALA A 326 8.05 18.85 0.98
C ALA A 326 8.11 19.65 2.29
N THR A 327 7.65 20.91 2.24
CA THR A 327 7.69 21.84 3.38
C THR A 327 6.76 21.40 4.51
N GLY A 328 7.26 21.43 5.73
CA GLY A 328 6.54 21.02 6.95
C GLY A 328 6.73 19.55 7.31
N THR A 329 5.92 19.08 8.26
CA THR A 329 5.95 17.70 8.75
C THR A 329 5.29 16.77 7.74
N LYS A 330 6.05 15.78 7.28
CA LYS A 330 5.56 14.72 6.38
C LYS A 330 5.09 13.54 7.23
N THR A 331 3.80 13.22 7.18
CA THR A 331 3.23 12.14 7.99
C THR A 331 2.89 10.94 7.11
N PHE A 332 3.39 9.77 7.47
CA PHE A 332 3.11 8.50 6.81
C PHE A 332 2.51 7.50 7.79
N TYR A 333 1.64 6.62 7.31
CA TYR A 333 1.14 5.50 8.11
C TYR A 333 2.18 4.38 8.12
N ASN A 334 2.38 3.73 6.97
CA ASN A 334 3.57 2.91 6.73
C ASN A 334 4.54 3.65 5.81
N LEU A 335 5.81 3.68 6.19
CA LEU A 335 6.91 4.23 5.40
C LEU A 335 7.96 3.14 5.19
N THR A 336 8.31 2.86 3.94
CA THR A 336 9.37 1.92 3.59
C THR A 336 10.49 2.65 2.87
N PHE A 337 11.71 2.48 3.35
CA PHE A 337 12.93 2.85 2.64
C PHE A 337 13.56 1.56 2.11
N SER A 338 13.57 1.39 0.80
CA SER A 338 14.00 0.16 0.14
C SER A 338 15.10 0.40 -0.88
N ASN A 339 15.60 -0.69 -1.46
CA ASN A 339 16.68 -0.71 -2.46
C ASN A 339 18.03 -0.27 -1.87
N SER A 340 18.52 0.94 -2.13
CA SER A 340 19.83 1.41 -1.67
C SER A 340 19.86 2.92 -1.49
N GLY A 341 21.01 3.46 -1.08
CA GLY A 341 21.25 4.91 -0.97
C GLY A 341 20.61 5.56 0.25
N VAL A 342 20.99 6.82 0.49
CA VAL A 342 20.48 7.62 1.61
C VAL A 342 19.11 8.18 1.25
N LYS A 343 18.16 7.99 2.17
CA LYS A 343 16.83 8.61 2.17
C LYS A 343 16.85 9.79 3.14
N THR A 344 16.94 10.99 2.59
CA THR A 344 16.95 12.24 3.36
C THR A 344 15.53 12.58 3.79
N ASN A 345 15.19 12.26 5.04
CA ASN A 345 13.81 12.26 5.52
C ASN A 345 13.38 13.53 6.28
N GLY A 346 14.31 14.39 6.72
CA GLY A 346 13.99 15.65 7.41
C GLY A 346 12.90 15.50 8.50
N THR A 347 12.00 16.48 8.62
CA THR A 347 10.85 16.39 9.54
C THR A 347 9.81 15.39 9.01
N THR A 348 9.92 14.14 9.44
CA THR A 348 9.02 13.03 9.07
C THR A 348 8.42 12.38 10.31
N THR A 349 7.13 12.08 10.28
CA THR A 349 6.41 11.29 11.29
C THR A 349 5.92 9.98 10.68
N VAL A 350 6.10 8.88 11.40
CA VAL A 350 5.56 7.56 11.00
C VAL A 350 4.67 7.03 12.11
N THR A 351 3.40 6.73 11.81
CA THR A 351 2.42 6.36 12.84
C THR A 351 2.22 4.87 13.03
N ASN A 352 2.59 4.03 12.06
CA ASN A 352 2.44 2.57 12.14
C ASN A 352 3.77 1.81 11.95
N ILE A 353 4.31 1.71 10.73
CA ILE A 353 5.55 0.96 10.49
C ILE A 353 6.54 1.82 9.71
N PHE A 354 7.74 1.97 10.27
CA PHE A 354 8.90 2.43 9.51
C PHE A 354 9.79 1.22 9.16
N SER A 355 9.84 0.85 7.89
CA SER A 355 10.55 -0.33 7.39
C SER A 355 11.84 0.06 6.67
N LEU A 356 12.97 -0.51 7.09
CA LEU A 356 14.27 -0.41 6.43
C LEU A 356 14.54 -1.72 5.69
N GLU A 357 14.57 -1.62 4.36
CA GLU A 357 14.68 -2.76 3.44
C GLU A 357 15.88 -2.58 2.51
N GLY A 358 16.38 -3.70 1.97
CA GLY A 358 17.60 -3.70 1.18
C GLY A 358 18.79 -3.04 1.90
N LEU A 359 19.47 -2.14 1.20
CA LEU A 359 20.62 -1.35 1.62
C LEU A 359 20.31 0.15 1.83
N ALA A 360 19.04 0.57 1.77
CA ALA A 360 18.68 1.97 2.00
C ALA A 360 18.94 2.42 3.44
N THR A 361 19.41 3.65 3.63
CA THR A 361 19.66 4.24 4.96
C THR A 361 18.80 5.47 5.19
N SER A 362 18.46 5.74 6.44
CA SER A 362 17.75 6.96 6.84
C SER A 362 18.75 8.02 7.28
N SER A 363 18.60 9.28 6.83
CA SER A 363 19.48 10.37 7.28
C SER A 363 19.25 10.74 8.75
N LEU A 364 18.03 10.57 9.25
CA LEU A 364 17.59 10.94 10.60
C LEU A 364 16.55 9.92 11.10
N ALA A 365 16.32 9.88 12.40
CA ALA A 365 15.15 9.18 12.93
C ALA A 365 13.86 9.94 12.55
N PRO A 366 12.81 9.25 12.07
CA PRO A 366 11.49 9.87 12.05
C PRO A 366 10.99 10.06 13.49
N THR A 367 10.05 10.98 13.66
CA THR A 367 9.20 10.98 14.85
C THR A 367 8.29 9.77 14.79
N TYR A 368 8.44 8.85 15.74
CA TYR A 368 7.58 7.69 15.87
C TYR A 368 6.28 8.09 16.56
N GLY A 369 5.14 7.76 15.95
CA GLY A 369 3.83 7.84 16.60
C GLY A 369 3.75 6.84 17.76
N ALA A 370 2.77 7.02 18.65
CA ALA A 370 2.66 6.23 19.89
C ALA A 370 2.62 4.71 19.66
N ALA A 371 1.97 4.26 18.57
CA ALA A 371 1.85 2.85 18.19
C ALA A 371 2.89 2.39 17.14
N ALA A 372 3.82 3.25 16.76
CA ALA A 372 4.71 2.97 15.65
C ALA A 372 5.74 1.87 15.98
N THR A 373 6.20 1.21 14.92
CA THR A 373 7.19 0.13 14.94
C THR A 373 8.36 0.51 14.03
N LEU A 374 9.59 0.32 14.49
CA LEU A 374 10.76 0.26 13.61
C LEU A 374 10.95 -1.20 13.16
N ARG A 375 11.02 -1.43 11.85
CA ARG A 375 11.22 -2.76 11.28
C ARG A 375 12.46 -2.80 10.38
N TYR A 376 13.34 -3.77 10.63
CA TYR A 376 14.39 -4.15 9.69
C TYR A 376 13.93 -5.37 8.90
N ASN A 377 13.59 -5.18 7.62
CA ASN A 377 13.17 -6.25 6.71
C ASN A 377 14.17 -6.33 5.55
N THR A 378 15.36 -6.83 5.84
CA THR A 378 16.42 -7.00 4.85
C THR A 378 17.10 -8.35 5.01
N ALA A 379 17.51 -8.94 3.89
CA ALA A 379 18.32 -10.17 3.87
C ALA A 379 19.82 -9.88 4.00
N THR A 380 20.24 -8.63 3.80
CA THR A 380 21.65 -8.24 3.87
C THR A 380 21.97 -7.65 5.24
N ALA A 381 23.09 -8.09 5.81
CA ALA A 381 23.56 -7.55 7.08
C ALA A 381 23.79 -6.03 7.01
N ARG A 382 23.49 -5.32 8.10
CA ARG A 382 23.64 -3.87 8.19
C ARG A 382 23.78 -3.34 9.60
N ASN A 383 24.40 -2.18 9.68
CA ASN A 383 24.35 -1.34 10.86
C ASN A 383 23.04 -0.54 10.86
N ALA A 384 22.38 -0.51 12.01
CA ALA A 384 21.33 0.43 12.27
C ALA A 384 21.87 1.87 12.15
N GLY A 385 21.07 2.78 11.60
CA GLY A 385 21.35 4.20 11.60
C GLY A 385 20.63 4.93 12.72
N ALA A 386 20.50 6.25 12.57
CA ALA A 386 19.84 7.11 13.54
C ALA A 386 18.39 6.70 13.82
N GLU A 387 17.73 5.97 12.91
CA GLU A 387 16.36 5.50 13.08
C GLU A 387 16.14 4.62 14.30
N TRP A 388 17.15 3.86 14.74
CA TRP A 388 17.06 3.14 15.99
C TRP A 388 17.49 4.05 17.14
N LEU A 389 16.51 4.67 17.79
CA LEU A 389 16.72 5.54 18.94
C LEU A 389 17.47 4.82 20.08
N ALA A 390 18.17 5.58 20.93
CA ALA A 390 18.79 5.06 22.14
C ALA A 390 17.73 4.57 23.14
N THR A 391 16.66 5.34 23.29
CA THR A 391 15.45 4.94 24.03
C THR A 391 14.29 4.82 23.07
N PHE A 392 13.72 3.62 22.95
CA PHE A 392 12.55 3.36 22.14
C PHE A 392 11.29 3.35 23.02
N ALA A 393 10.31 4.18 22.66
CA ALA A 393 9.13 4.45 23.48
C ALA A 393 7.79 4.15 22.77
N ALA A 394 7.79 3.93 21.46
CA ALA A 394 6.58 3.61 20.71
C ALA A 394 6.19 2.14 20.94
N THR A 395 4.91 1.88 21.21
CA THR A 395 4.41 0.58 21.70
C THR A 395 4.51 -0.55 20.69
N GLY A 396 4.67 -0.24 19.40
CA GLY A 396 4.99 -1.23 18.37
C GLY A 396 6.39 -1.83 18.49
N GLY A 397 7.30 -1.12 19.18
CA GLY A 397 8.65 -1.62 19.46
C GLY A 397 9.55 -1.69 18.24
N VAL A 398 10.53 -2.59 18.31
CA VAL A 398 11.50 -2.83 17.22
C VAL A 398 11.39 -4.28 16.76
N ILE A 399 11.34 -4.51 15.46
CA ILE A 399 11.27 -5.84 14.84
C ILE A 399 12.45 -6.04 13.91
N ILE A 400 13.18 -7.14 14.09
CA ILE A 400 14.14 -7.67 13.13
C ILE A 400 13.44 -8.83 12.42
N ALA A 401 13.01 -8.57 11.18
CA ALA A 401 12.00 -9.36 10.52
C ALA A 401 12.57 -10.41 9.54
N ASN A 402 13.80 -10.23 9.08
CA ASN A 402 14.38 -10.99 7.96
C ASN A 402 15.84 -11.38 8.28
N THR A 403 16.49 -12.13 7.39
CA THR A 403 17.72 -12.88 7.66
C THR A 403 18.99 -12.04 7.81
N GLY A 404 18.98 -10.78 7.37
CA GLY A 404 20.13 -9.89 7.49
C GLY A 404 20.47 -9.60 8.95
N ALA A 405 21.72 -9.83 9.34
CA ALA A 405 22.18 -9.50 10.68
C ALA A 405 22.14 -7.99 10.93
N ILE A 406 21.46 -7.56 11.98
CA ILE A 406 21.35 -6.15 12.34
C ILE A 406 22.28 -5.85 13.51
N ASN A 407 23.21 -4.92 13.32
CA ASN A 407 24.06 -4.37 14.37
C ASN A 407 23.48 -3.03 14.87
N PRO A 408 22.99 -2.94 16.11
CA PRO A 408 22.53 -1.69 16.71
C PRO A 408 23.65 -0.63 16.76
N ASN A 409 23.26 0.63 16.63
CA ASN A 409 24.14 1.81 16.69
C ASN A 409 24.42 2.30 18.12
N GLY A 410 24.60 1.39 19.08
CA GLY A 410 24.90 1.71 20.48
C GLY A 410 23.91 1.10 21.47
N ASN A 411 23.95 1.60 22.70
CA ASN A 411 23.13 1.14 23.81
C ASN A 411 21.63 1.35 23.55
N LYS A 412 20.81 0.37 23.94
CA LYS A 412 19.36 0.36 23.70
C LYS A 412 18.55 0.21 24.97
N VAL A 413 17.58 1.10 25.14
CA VAL A 413 16.59 1.08 26.21
C VAL A 413 15.20 0.93 25.59
N PHE A 414 14.47 -0.08 26.04
CA PHE A 414 13.06 -0.29 25.71
C PHE A 414 12.25 0.10 26.94
N ASN A 415 11.38 1.10 26.80
CA ASN A 415 10.54 1.57 27.91
C ASN A 415 9.54 0.49 28.38
N VAL A 416 8.76 0.82 29.41
CA VAL A 416 7.70 -0.07 29.90
C VAL A 416 6.77 -0.50 28.76
N ASN A 417 6.52 -1.81 28.67
CA ASN A 417 5.66 -2.43 27.65
C ASN A 417 6.15 -2.28 26.19
N ILE A 418 7.39 -1.86 25.95
CA ILE A 418 7.93 -1.72 24.58
C ILE A 418 8.71 -2.99 24.18
N PRO A 419 8.24 -3.76 23.18
CA PRO A 419 8.88 -5.02 22.84
C PRO A 419 10.10 -4.85 21.92
N LEU A 420 11.04 -5.81 22.03
CA LEU A 420 12.00 -6.14 20.97
C LEU A 420 11.63 -7.51 20.41
N THR A 421 11.41 -7.59 19.11
CA THR A 421 11.11 -8.86 18.42
C THR A 421 12.23 -9.22 17.44
N ILE A 422 12.71 -10.44 17.50
CA ILE A 422 13.67 -11.04 16.58
C ILE A 422 12.99 -12.27 16.00
N ASN A 423 12.57 -12.19 14.74
CA ASN A 423 11.83 -13.27 14.09
C ASN A 423 12.71 -14.50 13.85
N SER A 424 12.07 -15.65 13.63
CA SER A 424 12.76 -16.87 13.19
C SER A 424 13.60 -16.58 11.94
N GLY A 425 14.84 -17.07 11.94
CA GLY A 425 15.83 -16.83 10.88
C GLY A 425 16.50 -15.45 10.89
N ALA A 426 16.02 -14.49 11.69
CA ALA A 426 16.65 -13.18 11.84
C ALA A 426 17.82 -13.21 12.83
N THR A 427 18.74 -12.25 12.71
CA THR A 427 19.91 -12.14 13.61
C THR A 427 20.06 -10.73 14.15
N LEU A 428 20.13 -10.60 15.48
CA LEU A 428 20.62 -9.41 16.17
C LEU A 428 22.09 -9.64 16.54
N SER A 429 22.98 -8.74 16.14
CA SER A 429 24.42 -8.88 16.39
C SER A 429 25.01 -7.61 17.00
N PRO A 430 24.83 -7.37 18.30
CA PRO A 430 25.36 -6.18 18.97
C PRO A 430 26.89 -6.16 19.01
N ALA A 431 27.47 -4.99 18.73
CA ALA A 431 28.89 -4.73 18.94
C ALA A 431 29.30 -4.84 20.42
N ALA A 432 30.61 -5.00 20.67
CA ALA A 432 31.17 -5.01 22.02
C ALA A 432 30.78 -3.74 22.79
N GLY A 433 30.37 -3.90 24.05
CA GLY A 433 29.95 -2.83 24.94
C GLY A 433 28.48 -2.39 24.79
N ASN A 434 27.79 -2.73 23.69
CA ASN A 434 26.40 -2.33 23.49
C ASN A 434 25.47 -2.95 24.53
N THR A 435 24.91 -2.13 25.42
CA THR A 435 23.99 -2.58 26.47
C THR A 435 22.54 -2.61 26.01
N PHE A 436 21.74 -3.46 26.66
CA PHE A 436 20.30 -3.53 26.47
C PHE A 436 19.57 -3.41 27.81
N SER A 437 18.52 -2.60 27.85
CA SER A 437 17.62 -2.47 29.00
C SER A 437 16.18 -2.70 28.57
N PHE A 438 15.51 -3.66 29.19
CA PHE A 438 14.17 -4.12 28.82
C PHE A 438 13.14 -3.76 29.88
N GLY A 439 12.25 -2.82 29.55
CA GLY A 439 10.99 -2.57 30.24
C GLY A 439 9.78 -3.30 29.64
N GLY A 440 9.90 -3.79 28.40
CA GLY A 440 8.91 -4.63 27.72
C GLY A 440 9.43 -6.04 27.43
N ASP A 441 8.72 -6.81 26.61
CA ASP A 441 9.12 -8.19 26.31
C ASP A 441 10.33 -8.24 25.38
N LEU A 442 11.17 -9.25 25.56
CA LEU A 442 12.10 -9.71 24.54
C LEU A 442 11.49 -10.95 23.89
N ILE A 443 11.08 -10.85 22.64
CA ILE A 443 10.58 -11.97 21.85
C ILE A 443 11.70 -12.35 20.89
N ASN A 444 12.39 -13.46 21.16
CA ASN A 444 13.52 -13.89 20.34
C ASN A 444 13.32 -15.32 19.84
N ASP A 445 12.81 -15.42 18.62
CA ASP A 445 12.69 -16.66 17.85
C ASP A 445 13.88 -16.85 16.90
N GLY A 446 14.70 -15.83 16.68
CA GLY A 446 15.92 -15.88 15.88
C GLY A 446 17.20 -16.05 16.70
N THR A 447 18.27 -15.42 16.21
CA THR A 447 19.62 -15.48 16.77
C THR A 447 19.99 -14.16 17.43
N TRP A 448 20.57 -14.24 18.63
CA TRP A 448 21.26 -13.14 19.29
C TRP A 448 22.74 -13.49 19.41
N THR A 449 23.61 -12.77 18.71
CA THR A 449 25.08 -12.95 18.82
C THR A 449 25.58 -12.33 20.12
N ALA A 450 26.43 -13.05 20.85
CA ALA A 450 26.97 -12.58 22.12
C ALA A 450 27.76 -11.26 21.98
N SER A 451 27.58 -10.36 22.94
CA SER A 451 28.38 -9.13 23.09
C SER A 451 28.89 -8.98 24.53
N THR A 452 29.79 -8.02 24.78
CA THR A 452 30.27 -7.68 26.13
C THR A 452 29.37 -6.69 26.88
N GLY A 453 28.30 -6.21 26.25
CA GLY A 453 27.41 -5.25 26.89
C GLY A 453 26.45 -5.90 27.87
N ALA A 454 26.17 -5.19 28.97
CA ALA A 454 25.23 -5.65 29.98
C ALA A 454 23.79 -5.75 29.44
N VAL A 455 23.03 -6.70 29.98
CA VAL A 455 21.59 -6.84 29.74
C VAL A 455 20.84 -6.61 31.04
N THR A 456 19.93 -5.64 31.05
CA THR A 456 19.15 -5.25 32.24
C THR A 456 17.66 -5.52 32.00
N ILE A 457 17.03 -6.24 32.93
CA ILE A 457 15.58 -6.49 32.97
C ILE A 457 15.02 -5.60 34.06
N THR A 458 14.15 -4.66 33.70
CA THR A 458 13.79 -3.56 34.59
C THR A 458 12.35 -3.10 34.41
N LEU A 459 11.98 -2.06 35.17
CA LEU A 459 10.65 -1.44 35.25
C LEU A 459 9.54 -2.38 35.75
N GLY A 460 8.50 -1.81 36.36
CA GLY A 460 7.45 -2.55 37.08
C GLY A 460 6.34 -3.16 36.22
N ARG A 461 6.62 -3.65 35.00
CA ARG A 461 5.61 -4.39 34.21
C ARG A 461 5.20 -5.66 34.96
N VAL A 462 3.88 -5.86 35.13
CA VAL A 462 3.30 -6.96 35.91
C VAL A 462 3.81 -8.33 35.45
N SER A 463 3.80 -8.57 34.15
CA SER A 463 4.32 -9.80 33.53
C SER A 463 5.18 -9.43 32.33
N GLN A 464 6.41 -9.93 32.31
CA GLN A 464 7.38 -9.68 31.26
C GLN A 464 7.97 -11.03 30.81
N SER A 465 7.89 -11.30 29.51
CA SER A 465 8.50 -12.48 28.90
C SER A 465 9.86 -12.10 28.32
N ILE A 466 10.89 -12.87 28.65
CA ILE A 466 12.26 -12.64 28.22
C ILE A 466 12.73 -13.86 27.45
N GLY A 467 12.78 -13.73 26.12
CA GLY A 467 13.33 -14.73 25.21
C GLY A 467 14.84 -14.87 25.34
N ARG A 468 15.41 -15.77 24.53
CA ARG A 468 16.84 -16.09 24.59
C ARG A 468 17.70 -14.85 24.33
N PHE A 469 18.81 -14.73 25.03
CA PHE A 469 19.90 -13.84 24.65
C PHE A 469 21.23 -14.42 25.11
N SER A 470 22.30 -13.93 24.52
CA SER A 470 23.66 -14.25 24.92
C SER A 470 24.43 -12.96 25.15
N THR A 471 25.12 -12.88 26.29
CA THR A 471 26.06 -11.81 26.62
C THR A 471 27.18 -12.39 27.48
N ILE A 472 28.37 -11.82 27.36
CA ILE A 472 29.48 -12.04 28.32
C ILE A 472 29.55 -10.91 29.36
N GLY A 473 28.70 -9.89 29.23
CA GLY A 473 28.51 -8.84 30.22
C GLY A 473 27.58 -9.25 31.38
N LEU A 474 27.39 -8.32 32.30
CA LEU A 474 26.48 -8.48 33.45
C LEU A 474 25.03 -8.59 33.00
N VAL A 475 24.31 -9.57 33.55
CA VAL A 475 22.85 -9.66 33.49
C VAL A 475 22.27 -9.15 34.80
N THR A 476 21.44 -8.12 34.73
CA THR A 476 20.83 -7.50 35.92
C THR A 476 19.32 -7.62 35.88
N MET A 477 18.73 -8.07 36.97
CA MET A 477 17.30 -7.96 37.24
C MET A 477 17.08 -6.86 38.29
N SER A 478 16.50 -5.74 37.87
CA SER A 478 16.30 -4.54 38.69
C SER A 478 14.84 -4.08 38.78
N LYS A 479 13.86 -4.93 38.41
CA LYS A 479 12.45 -4.54 38.52
C LYS A 479 12.08 -4.29 39.98
N ALA A 480 11.37 -3.19 40.23
CA ALA A 480 10.85 -2.87 41.55
C ALA A 480 9.67 -3.78 41.98
N SER A 481 8.96 -4.37 41.01
CA SER A 481 7.79 -5.23 41.23
C SER A 481 7.48 -6.06 39.98
N GLY A 482 6.47 -6.93 40.08
CA GLY A 482 6.04 -7.80 38.98
C GLY A 482 6.97 -8.98 38.75
N THR A 483 6.67 -9.78 37.73
CA THR A 483 7.41 -10.99 37.38
C THR A 483 8.02 -10.85 35.98
N ALA A 484 9.32 -11.07 35.87
CA ALA A 484 9.95 -11.42 34.60
C ALA A 484 10.12 -12.93 34.52
N THR A 485 9.79 -13.53 33.39
CA THR A 485 9.90 -14.97 33.14
C THR A 485 10.83 -15.20 31.97
N PHE A 486 11.88 -16.01 32.15
CA PHE A 486 12.66 -16.51 31.03
C PHE A 486 11.84 -17.53 30.24
N ALA A 487 11.71 -17.26 28.94
CA ALA A 487 11.00 -18.12 27.98
C ALA A 487 11.95 -19.03 27.19
N ALA A 488 13.27 -18.87 27.36
CA ALA A 488 14.30 -19.69 26.74
C ALA A 488 15.62 -19.60 27.51
N ASN A 489 16.60 -20.43 27.11
CA ASN A 489 17.93 -20.46 27.70
C ASN A 489 18.61 -19.08 27.62
N ILE A 490 19.27 -18.70 28.72
CA ILE A 490 20.00 -17.45 28.85
C ILE A 490 21.48 -17.75 29.07
N ASN A 491 22.35 -17.08 28.33
CA ASN A 491 23.79 -17.12 28.55
C ASN A 491 24.28 -15.72 28.93
N GLY A 492 24.94 -15.60 30.08
CA GLY A 492 25.40 -14.33 30.64
C GLY A 492 26.83 -14.42 31.18
N GLY A 493 27.43 -13.25 31.44
CA GLY A 493 28.61 -13.13 32.30
C GLY A 493 28.24 -13.35 33.77
N ALA A 494 28.30 -12.29 34.58
CA ALA A 494 27.75 -12.29 35.93
C ALA A 494 26.21 -12.13 35.93
N PHE A 495 25.56 -12.48 37.04
CA PHE A 495 24.13 -12.32 37.25
C PHE A 495 23.83 -11.62 38.58
N THR A 496 23.08 -10.52 38.53
CA THR A 496 22.70 -9.73 39.71
C THR A 496 21.18 -9.55 39.81
N MET A 497 20.61 -9.89 40.96
CA MET A 497 19.28 -9.49 41.40
C MET A 497 19.41 -8.26 42.31
N SER A 498 18.86 -7.12 41.89
CA SER A 498 18.96 -5.84 42.61
C SER A 498 17.63 -5.10 42.79
N GLY A 499 16.54 -5.60 42.22
CA GLY A 499 15.19 -5.07 42.43
C GLY A 499 14.29 -6.05 43.19
N ALA A 500 13.26 -5.52 43.84
CA ALA A 500 12.32 -6.30 44.68
C ALA A 500 11.36 -7.22 43.90
N GLY A 501 11.37 -7.19 42.56
CA GLY A 501 10.54 -8.04 41.73
C GLY A 501 10.91 -9.52 41.74
N ILE A 502 10.17 -10.29 40.96
CA ILE A 502 10.36 -11.73 40.78
C ILE A 502 11.06 -11.98 39.44
N LEU A 503 12.12 -12.79 39.44
CA LEU A 503 12.63 -13.44 38.24
C LEU A 503 12.31 -14.93 38.28
N ASN A 504 11.58 -15.40 37.29
CA ASN A 504 11.19 -16.79 37.10
C ASN A 504 12.06 -17.40 35.99
N LEU A 505 12.80 -18.47 36.32
CA LEU A 505 13.72 -19.15 35.40
C LEU A 505 13.01 -20.07 34.38
N GLY A 506 11.69 -20.00 34.24
CA GLY A 506 10.92 -20.81 33.30
C GLY A 506 10.87 -22.30 33.68
N THR A 507 10.56 -23.15 32.71
CA THR A 507 10.38 -24.61 32.93
C THR A 507 11.30 -25.40 32.01
N GLY A 508 12.15 -26.25 32.58
CA GLY A 508 13.05 -27.13 31.83
C GLY A 508 14.09 -26.40 30.98
N LEU A 509 14.47 -25.18 31.39
CA LEU A 509 15.48 -24.37 30.70
C LEU A 509 16.86 -24.57 31.35
N THR A 510 17.91 -24.29 30.58
CA THR A 510 19.30 -24.29 31.09
C THR A 510 19.88 -22.88 30.93
N HIS A 511 20.11 -22.21 32.05
CA HIS A 511 20.75 -20.90 32.12
C HIS A 511 22.20 -21.05 32.51
N THR A 512 23.08 -20.29 31.86
CA THR A 512 24.52 -20.32 32.14
C THR A 512 25.04 -18.91 32.37
N PHE A 513 25.60 -18.69 33.55
CA PHE A 513 26.28 -17.45 33.92
C PHE A 513 27.73 -17.79 34.27
N THR A 514 28.67 -17.26 33.52
CA THR A 514 30.10 -17.58 33.70
C THR A 514 30.74 -16.83 34.86
N GLY A 515 30.11 -15.76 35.34
CA GLY A 515 30.56 -14.93 36.45
C GLY A 515 29.76 -15.16 37.74
N ASP A 516 29.87 -14.20 38.64
CA ASP A 516 29.28 -14.25 39.98
C ASP A 516 27.74 -14.21 39.94
N TRP A 517 27.12 -14.86 40.92
CA TRP A 517 25.69 -14.74 41.21
C TRP A 517 25.50 -13.90 42.47
N THR A 518 24.98 -12.68 42.32
CA THR A 518 24.73 -11.75 43.43
C THR A 518 23.24 -11.53 43.62
N ASN A 519 22.72 -11.75 44.83
CA ASN A 519 21.33 -11.49 45.17
C ASN A 519 21.20 -10.49 46.32
N THR A 520 20.99 -9.21 45.99
CA THR A 520 20.83 -8.17 47.01
C THR A 520 19.39 -7.99 47.43
N THR A 521 18.40 -8.21 46.55
CA THR A 521 16.95 -8.09 46.83
C THR A 521 16.11 -8.95 45.87
N GLY A 522 14.81 -9.07 46.14
CA GLY A 522 13.85 -9.71 45.23
C GLY A 522 13.74 -11.23 45.40
N THR A 523 13.05 -11.88 44.46
CA THR A 523 12.83 -13.33 44.47
C THR A 523 13.30 -13.95 43.16
N LEU A 524 14.20 -14.93 43.25
CA LEU A 524 14.56 -15.80 42.13
C LEU A 524 13.79 -17.12 42.26
N GLN A 525 13.05 -17.53 41.23
CA GLN A 525 12.31 -18.79 41.19
C GLN A 525 12.98 -19.76 40.22
N GLY A 526 13.49 -20.88 40.74
CA GLY A 526 14.16 -21.91 39.96
C GLY A 526 13.22 -22.79 39.13
N ASN A 527 11.99 -23.02 39.62
CA ASN A 527 10.98 -23.91 39.02
C ASN A 527 11.57 -25.28 38.67
N THR A 528 11.73 -25.62 37.39
CA THR A 528 12.30 -26.90 36.95
C THR A 528 13.57 -26.71 36.09
N SER A 529 14.13 -25.50 36.11
CA SER A 529 15.27 -25.12 35.27
C SER A 529 16.61 -25.41 35.95
N THR A 530 17.66 -25.46 35.14
CA THR A 530 19.05 -25.55 35.58
C THR A 530 19.71 -24.17 35.56
N LEU A 531 20.34 -23.78 36.66
CA LEU A 531 21.14 -22.58 36.80
C LEU A 531 22.62 -22.95 36.98
N ASN A 532 23.43 -22.78 35.94
CA ASN A 532 24.88 -22.96 35.99
C ASN A 532 25.59 -21.66 36.35
N ILE A 533 26.44 -21.68 37.37
CA ILE A 533 27.19 -20.53 37.89
C ILE A 533 28.69 -20.84 37.88
N GLY A 534 29.44 -20.09 37.08
CA GLY A 534 30.90 -20.20 36.96
C GLY A 534 31.69 -19.36 37.97
N GLY A 535 31.08 -18.33 38.56
CA GLY A 535 31.69 -17.47 39.58
C GLY A 535 31.20 -17.75 41.01
N THR A 536 31.44 -16.83 41.93
CA THR A 536 31.03 -16.97 43.34
C THR A 536 29.57 -16.54 43.54
N GLY A 537 28.86 -17.23 44.42
CA GLY A 537 27.52 -16.81 44.87
C GLY A 537 27.56 -15.94 46.12
N SER A 538 26.67 -14.95 46.19
CA SER A 538 26.50 -14.05 47.33
C SER A 538 25.03 -13.65 47.51
N VAL A 539 24.58 -13.59 48.76
CA VAL A 539 23.23 -13.13 49.13
C VAL A 539 23.30 -12.16 50.31
N THR A 540 22.57 -11.05 50.20
CA THR A 540 22.43 -10.08 51.30
C THR A 540 21.01 -10.05 51.85
N SER A 541 19.99 -9.91 50.98
CA SER A 541 18.58 -9.89 51.42
C SER A 541 17.57 -10.49 50.43
N GLY A 542 18.02 -11.04 49.30
CA GLY A 542 17.14 -11.67 48.32
C GLY A 542 16.75 -13.10 48.69
N THR A 543 15.71 -13.61 48.03
CA THR A 543 15.16 -14.96 48.25
C THR A 543 15.37 -15.84 47.01
N PHE A 544 15.48 -17.15 47.23
CA PHE A 544 15.49 -18.18 46.20
C PHE A 544 14.41 -19.22 46.50
N THR A 545 13.51 -19.46 45.54
CA THR A 545 12.48 -20.50 45.60
C THR A 545 12.86 -21.61 44.61
N ALA A 546 13.34 -22.74 45.10
CA ALA A 546 13.93 -23.77 44.26
C ALA A 546 12.92 -24.45 43.30
N GLY A 547 11.72 -24.81 43.78
CA GLY A 547 10.88 -25.75 43.02
C GLY A 547 11.56 -27.12 42.94
N THR A 548 11.66 -27.70 41.74
CA THR A 548 12.48 -28.88 41.44
C THR A 548 13.72 -28.53 40.59
N SER A 549 14.24 -27.31 40.72
CA SER A 549 15.36 -26.80 39.93
C SER A 549 16.70 -27.47 40.27
N THR A 550 17.64 -27.38 39.34
CA THR A 550 19.04 -27.71 39.57
C THR A 550 19.87 -26.43 39.64
N VAL A 551 20.71 -26.27 40.66
CA VAL A 551 21.75 -25.24 40.69
C VAL A 551 23.10 -25.92 40.63
N ASN A 552 23.93 -25.53 39.67
CA ASN A 552 25.25 -26.13 39.44
C ASN A 552 26.34 -25.07 39.60
N PHE A 553 27.18 -25.20 40.63
CA PHE A 553 28.40 -24.41 40.76
C PHE A 553 29.52 -25.12 40.00
N ASN A 554 29.82 -24.62 38.80
CA ASN A 554 30.67 -25.30 37.81
C ASN A 554 31.98 -24.56 37.51
N GLY A 555 32.33 -23.57 38.33
CA GLY A 555 33.56 -22.79 38.18
C GLY A 555 34.81 -23.62 38.40
N ALA A 556 35.92 -23.21 37.77
CA ALA A 556 37.23 -23.84 37.98
C ALA A 556 37.94 -23.33 39.25
N GLY A 557 37.64 -22.09 39.67
CA GLY A 557 38.18 -21.46 40.87
C GLY A 557 37.35 -21.77 42.13
N ALA A 558 37.77 -21.19 43.25
CA ALA A 558 36.99 -21.22 44.48
C ALA A 558 35.63 -20.51 44.27
N GLN A 559 34.56 -21.10 44.77
CA GLN A 559 33.21 -20.53 44.72
C GLN A 559 32.56 -20.59 46.09
N ASN A 560 31.93 -19.50 46.53
CA ASN A 560 31.05 -19.56 47.69
C ASN A 560 29.64 -19.97 47.26
N ILE A 561 29.01 -20.82 48.07
CA ILE A 561 27.62 -21.24 47.91
C ILE A 561 26.77 -20.34 48.81
N PRO A 562 25.82 -19.55 48.26
CA PRO A 562 24.97 -18.67 49.04
C PRO A 562 23.97 -19.48 49.88
N ALA A 563 23.60 -18.93 51.04
CA ALA A 563 22.74 -19.58 52.02
C ALA A 563 21.27 -19.63 51.56
N PHE A 564 20.94 -20.62 50.73
CA PHE A 564 19.59 -20.89 50.25
C PHE A 564 19.16 -22.34 50.54
N THR A 565 17.86 -22.59 50.31
CA THR A 565 17.34 -23.95 50.16
C THR A 565 17.30 -24.31 48.68
N TYR A 566 18.05 -25.34 48.29
CA TYR A 566 18.10 -25.87 46.94
C TYR A 566 17.27 -27.16 46.85
N TYR A 567 16.76 -27.46 45.65
CA TYR A 567 16.24 -28.79 45.38
C TYR A 567 17.42 -29.72 45.03
N GLN A 568 18.01 -29.54 43.85
CA GLN A 568 19.25 -30.21 43.49
C GLN A 568 20.41 -29.22 43.46
N LEU A 569 21.47 -29.50 44.20
CA LEU A 569 22.74 -28.78 44.15
C LEU A 569 23.81 -29.68 43.51
N ILE A 570 24.42 -29.22 42.42
CA ILE A 570 25.54 -29.90 41.79
C ILE A 570 26.80 -29.07 42.01
N LEU A 571 27.87 -29.73 42.42
CA LEU A 571 29.22 -29.19 42.46
C LEU A 571 30.00 -29.85 41.33
N SER A 572 30.40 -29.07 40.34
CA SER A 572 31.19 -29.55 39.19
C SER A 572 32.39 -28.63 38.92
N GLY A 573 33.15 -28.91 37.86
CA GLY A 573 34.37 -28.17 37.55
C GLY A 573 35.53 -28.55 38.49
N SER A 574 36.15 -27.57 39.15
CA SER A 574 37.28 -27.79 40.05
C SER A 574 37.33 -26.76 41.19
N GLY A 575 38.27 -26.91 42.13
CA GLY A 575 38.45 -25.96 43.22
C GLY A 575 37.42 -26.08 44.35
N ALA A 576 37.64 -25.34 45.42
CA ALA A 576 36.79 -25.39 46.61
C ALA A 576 35.41 -24.75 46.35
N LYS A 577 34.37 -25.42 46.83
CA LYS A 577 32.99 -24.94 46.84
C LYS A 577 32.61 -24.77 48.31
N THR A 578 32.63 -23.53 48.78
CA THR A 578 32.61 -23.22 50.22
C THR A 578 31.23 -22.78 50.67
N ILE A 579 30.70 -23.42 51.71
CA ILE A 579 29.60 -22.88 52.54
C ILE A 579 30.23 -22.04 53.64
N LEU A 580 29.86 -20.76 53.72
CA LEU A 580 30.51 -19.79 54.60
C LEU A 580 30.15 -20.00 56.08
N THR A 581 31.04 -19.58 56.97
CA THR A 581 30.85 -19.69 58.42
C THR A 581 29.56 -19.01 58.89
N GLY A 582 28.86 -19.61 59.85
CA GLY A 582 27.60 -19.09 60.38
C GLY A 582 26.40 -19.14 59.42
N THR A 583 26.53 -19.81 58.27
CA THR A 583 25.43 -19.97 57.29
C THR A 583 24.91 -21.41 57.22
N VAL A 584 23.67 -21.55 56.78
CA VAL A 584 23.01 -22.85 56.59
C VAL A 584 22.59 -22.97 55.13
N VAL A 585 23.01 -24.05 54.48
CA VAL A 585 22.50 -24.47 53.17
C VAL A 585 21.66 -25.73 53.37
N SER A 586 20.45 -25.74 52.80
CA SER A 586 19.59 -26.92 52.79
C SER A 586 19.42 -27.41 51.35
N VAL A 587 19.46 -28.72 51.14
CA VAL A 587 19.33 -29.35 49.82
C VAL A 587 18.37 -30.54 49.90
N ASN A 588 17.60 -30.79 48.84
CA ASN A 588 16.92 -32.06 48.70
C ASN A 588 17.93 -33.15 48.30
N THR A 589 18.75 -32.88 47.28
CA THR A 589 19.86 -33.74 46.85
C THR A 589 21.11 -32.91 46.56
N ILE A 590 22.29 -33.47 46.83
CA ILE A 590 23.57 -32.89 46.42
C ILE A 590 24.38 -33.91 45.62
N GLU A 591 24.96 -33.48 44.50
CA GLU A 591 25.91 -34.25 43.70
C GLU A 591 27.26 -33.51 43.70
N ILE A 592 28.33 -34.22 44.05
CA ILE A 592 29.70 -33.72 43.96
C ILE A 592 30.41 -34.53 42.89
N GLN A 593 30.69 -33.89 41.75
CA GLN A 593 31.37 -34.55 40.64
C GLN A 593 32.87 -34.68 40.90
N ASN A 594 33.60 -35.34 39.99
CA ASN A 594 35.06 -35.39 40.06
C ASN A 594 35.66 -34.00 39.80
N GLY A 595 36.53 -33.54 40.69
CA GLY A 595 37.27 -32.28 40.53
C GLY A 595 37.09 -31.28 41.67
N PRO A 596 35.86 -30.85 42.02
CA PRO A 596 35.65 -29.90 43.11
C PRO A 596 35.77 -30.56 44.49
N THR A 597 36.01 -29.75 45.51
CA THR A 597 35.87 -30.13 46.92
C THR A 597 34.77 -29.32 47.57
N LEU A 598 33.93 -29.95 48.39
CA LEU A 598 33.01 -29.21 49.27
C LEU A 598 33.76 -28.81 50.53
N ASP A 599 33.72 -27.52 50.85
CA ASP A 599 34.34 -26.95 52.05
C ASP A 599 33.25 -26.36 52.96
N LEU A 600 33.24 -26.79 54.22
CA LEU A 600 32.32 -26.29 55.25
C LEU A 600 33.13 -25.43 56.22
N ALA A 601 33.11 -24.11 56.01
CA ALA A 601 33.95 -23.21 56.78
C ALA A 601 33.39 -23.01 58.21
N GLY A 602 34.20 -23.28 59.24
CA GLY A 602 33.88 -22.97 60.64
C GLY A 602 32.55 -23.59 61.11
N THR A 603 31.56 -22.75 61.38
CA THR A 603 30.23 -23.16 61.87
C THR A 603 29.19 -23.35 60.75
N ALA A 604 29.63 -23.51 59.50
CA ALA A 604 28.75 -23.80 58.37
C ALA A 604 27.98 -25.12 58.55
N VAL A 605 26.73 -25.15 58.07
CA VAL A 605 25.88 -26.34 58.12
C VAL A 605 25.32 -26.66 56.73
N LEU A 606 25.40 -27.94 56.34
CA LEU A 606 24.70 -28.50 55.19
C LEU A 606 23.61 -29.49 55.67
N ASN A 607 22.35 -29.18 55.39
CA ASN A 607 21.22 -30.06 55.66
C ASN A 607 20.78 -30.77 54.38
N VAL A 608 20.74 -32.10 54.38
CA VAL A 608 20.25 -32.92 53.25
C VAL A 608 18.93 -33.56 53.66
N THR A 609 17.83 -33.29 52.93
CA THR A 609 16.48 -33.67 53.35
C THR A 609 15.94 -34.95 52.71
N GLN A 610 16.56 -35.46 51.65
CA GLN A 610 16.25 -36.77 51.07
C GLN A 610 17.49 -37.67 51.19
N LEU A 611 17.39 -38.72 52.01
CA LEU A 611 18.35 -39.84 52.02
C LEU A 611 17.98 -40.85 50.94
#